data_AF-A0A7Y4KXQ9-F1
#
_entry.id   AF-A0A7Y4KXQ9-F1
#
_cell.length_a   1.000
_cell.length_b   1.000
_cell.length_c   1.000
_cell.angle_alpha   90.00
_cell.angle_beta   90.00
_cell.angle_gamma   90.00
#
_symmetry.space_group_name_H-M   'P 1'
#
loop_
_entity.id
_entity.type
_entity.pdbx_description
1 polymer ?
#
loop_
_entity_poly.entity_id
_entity_poly.type
_entity_poly.pdbx_seq_one_letter_code
_entity_poly.pdbx_strand_id
1 'polypeptide(L)'
;MSSVIRVLAVAALGISAVGVTPVVAQATADGTQALKITRIKCHETEDNTGADDIYLMVDGSVIMNSIQFTNGDDKDIPDIPIEAGKVLTVMESDWPDANDNLGAKRINGPGNYEFTDDGAHYTVTVG
;
A
#
# COMPACT_ATOMS: atom_id res chain seq x y z
N MET A 1 10.03 -32.04 27.92
CA MET A 1 11.06 -31.11 27.43
C MET A 1 10.88 -29.80 28.17
N SER A 2 11.91 -29.42 28.92
CA SER A 2 11.92 -28.38 29.94
C SER A 2 11.90 -26.98 29.35
N SER A 3 11.16 -26.05 29.96
CA SER A 3 11.74 -24.76 30.35
C SER A 3 10.94 -24.14 31.48
N VAL A 4 11.63 -23.96 32.62
CA VAL A 4 11.14 -23.39 33.86
C VAL A 4 11.58 -21.93 33.87
N ILE A 5 10.63 -20.99 33.77
CA ILE A 5 10.93 -19.57 33.99
C ILE A 5 10.62 -19.27 35.46
N ARG A 6 11.69 -19.10 36.25
CA ARG A 6 11.64 -18.67 37.64
C ARG A 6 11.44 -17.16 37.67
N VAL A 7 10.24 -16.68 38.01
CA VAL A 7 10.02 -15.27 38.33
C VAL A 7 10.35 -15.08 39.81
N LEU A 8 11.46 -14.39 40.10
CA LEU A 8 11.77 -13.93 41.45
C LEU A 8 10.75 -12.85 41.85
N ALA A 9 9.98 -13.15 42.90
CA ALA A 9 9.22 -12.14 43.61
C ALA A 9 10.18 -11.36 44.52
N VAL A 10 10.41 -10.09 44.22
CA VAL A 10 11.07 -9.14 45.13
C VAL A 10 9.97 -8.42 45.90
N ALA A 11 9.83 -8.76 47.18
CA ALA A 11 9.08 -7.96 48.13
C ALA A 11 9.92 -6.74 48.53
N ALA A 12 9.42 -5.54 48.26
CA ALA A 12 9.97 -4.30 48.80
C ALA A 12 8.87 -3.59 49.61
N LEU A 13 9.22 -3.28 50.86
CA LEU A 13 8.40 -2.60 51.85
C LEU A 13 8.32 -1.09 51.56
N GLY A 14 7.08 -0.59 51.50
CA GLY A 14 6.59 0.74 51.92
C GLY A 14 7.43 2.01 51.68
N ILE A 15 7.00 2.82 50.71
CA ILE A 15 6.96 4.29 50.81
C ILE A 15 5.65 4.77 50.18
N SER A 16 4.83 5.49 50.95
CA SER A 16 3.59 6.12 50.48
C SER A 16 3.92 7.28 49.54
N ALA A 17 3.87 7.03 48.24
CA ALA A 17 3.92 8.07 47.21
C ALA A 17 2.53 8.25 46.61
N VAL A 18 2.08 9.51 46.55
CA VAL A 18 0.84 9.95 45.91
C VAL A 18 0.81 9.39 44.49
N GLY A 19 -0.12 8.47 44.24
CA GLY A 19 -0.26 7.78 42.96
C GLY A 19 -0.79 8.73 41.89
N VAL A 20 0.11 9.36 41.14
CA VAL A 20 -0.16 9.68 39.74
C VAL A 20 0.15 8.42 38.96
N THR A 21 -0.88 7.62 38.70
CA THR A 21 -0.77 6.55 37.70
C THR A 21 -0.34 7.20 36.39
N PRO A 22 0.76 6.78 35.74
CA PRO A 22 0.89 7.10 34.33
C PRO A 22 -0.31 6.44 33.65
N VAL A 23 -1.17 7.25 33.04
CA VAL A 23 -2.04 6.78 31.97
C VAL A 23 -1.08 6.34 30.87
N VAL A 24 -0.66 5.09 30.93
CA VAL A 24 -0.02 4.44 29.80
C VAL A 24 -1.13 4.38 28.78
N ALA A 25 -1.07 5.27 27.78
CA ALA A 25 -1.88 5.15 26.59
C ALA A 25 -1.67 3.72 26.09
N GLN A 26 -2.68 2.87 26.25
CA GLN A 26 -2.71 1.60 25.57
C GLN A 26 -2.82 1.96 24.09
N ALA A 27 -1.68 1.97 23.40
CA ALA A 27 -1.68 1.82 21.97
C ALA A 27 -2.49 0.56 21.70
N THR A 28 -3.69 0.73 21.15
CA THR A 28 -4.47 -0.40 20.64
C THR A 28 -3.59 -1.03 19.58
N ALA A 29 -3.02 -2.17 19.95
CA ALA A 29 -2.26 -3.03 19.06
C ALA A 29 -3.24 -3.60 18.04
N ASP A 30 -3.51 -2.80 17.02
CA ASP A 30 -3.83 -3.32 15.69
C ASP A 30 -2.92 -2.59 14.70
N GLY A 31 -1.61 -2.58 15.03
CA GLY A 31 -0.53 -1.76 14.45
C GLY A 31 -0.22 -2.02 12.97
N THR A 32 -1.23 -2.37 12.17
CA THR A 32 -1.21 -2.34 10.73
C THR A 32 -1.67 -0.95 10.30
N GLN A 33 -0.72 -0.09 9.93
CA GLN A 33 -1.05 1.15 9.24
C GLN A 33 -1.92 0.82 8.03
N ALA A 34 -3.09 1.46 7.91
CA ALA A 34 -3.97 1.26 6.77
C ALA A 34 -3.23 1.72 5.51
N LEU A 35 -3.01 0.79 4.56
CA LEU A 35 -2.28 1.08 3.34
C LEU A 35 -3.17 1.88 2.38
N LYS A 36 -2.56 2.84 1.70
CA LYS A 36 -3.23 3.65 0.69
C LYS A 36 -2.38 3.79 -0.55
N ILE A 37 -3.00 3.81 -1.70
CA ILE A 37 -2.36 4.22 -2.95
C ILE A 37 -2.34 5.75 -2.98
N THR A 38 -1.14 6.31 -3.03
CA THR A 38 -0.93 7.75 -2.88
C THR A 38 -0.34 8.40 -4.13
N ARG A 39 0.29 7.62 -5.01
CA ARG A 39 0.96 8.16 -6.19
C ARG A 39 1.08 7.14 -7.32
N ILE A 40 1.02 7.61 -8.56
CA ILE A 40 1.36 6.83 -9.75
C ILE A 40 2.35 7.65 -10.58
N LYS A 41 3.46 7.01 -10.96
CA LYS A 41 4.45 7.55 -11.88
C LYS A 41 4.47 6.72 -13.15
N CYS A 42 4.36 7.40 -14.29
CA CYS A 42 4.60 6.84 -15.61
C CYS A 42 6.06 7.07 -15.99
N HIS A 43 6.80 6.01 -16.29
CA HIS A 43 8.14 6.10 -16.85
C HIS A 43 8.08 5.94 -18.37
N GLU A 44 7.26 5.02 -18.85
CA GLU A 44 7.05 4.70 -20.25
C GLU A 44 5.61 4.21 -20.44
N THR A 45 4.90 4.75 -21.43
CA THR A 45 3.59 4.31 -21.91
C THR A 45 3.74 3.05 -22.76
N GLU A 46 2.70 2.21 -22.84
CA GLU A 46 2.69 1.06 -23.77
C GLU A 46 2.87 1.55 -25.21
N ASP A 47 2.21 2.67 -25.52
CA ASP A 47 2.14 3.20 -26.86
C ASP A 47 3.31 4.13 -27.22
N ASN A 48 3.86 3.92 -28.42
CA ASN A 48 4.85 4.85 -29.00
C ASN A 48 4.24 6.21 -29.37
N THR A 49 2.91 6.31 -29.43
CA THR A 49 2.19 7.54 -29.80
C THR A 49 0.90 7.69 -29.00
N GLY A 50 0.93 8.35 -27.85
CA GLY A 50 -0.32 8.55 -27.13
C GLY A 50 -0.13 8.88 -25.67
N ALA A 51 -1.22 8.78 -24.95
CA ALA A 51 -1.30 8.94 -23.52
C ALA A 51 -2.23 7.85 -22.98
N ASP A 52 -1.77 7.09 -22.00
CA ASP A 52 -2.48 5.92 -21.52
C ASP A 52 -3.63 6.31 -20.59
N ASP A 53 -4.78 5.67 -20.74
CA ASP A 53 -5.95 5.88 -19.88
C ASP A 53 -5.99 4.89 -18.71
N ILE A 54 -5.10 5.12 -17.73
CA ILE A 54 -4.83 4.19 -16.61
C ILE A 54 -5.96 4.14 -15.58
N TYR A 55 -6.45 2.93 -15.30
CA TYR A 55 -7.34 2.62 -14.18
C TYR A 55 -6.76 1.52 -13.29
N LEU A 56 -7.23 1.46 -12.03
CA LEU A 56 -6.73 0.49 -11.05
C LEU A 56 -7.81 -0.49 -10.62
N MET A 57 -7.43 -1.74 -10.47
CA MET A 57 -8.27 -2.80 -9.93
C MET A 57 -7.64 -3.45 -8.71
N VAL A 58 -8.45 -3.85 -7.73
CA VAL A 58 -8.04 -4.68 -6.60
C VAL A 58 -8.88 -5.95 -6.57
N ASP A 59 -8.22 -7.10 -6.61
CA ASP A 59 -8.85 -8.43 -6.67
C ASP A 59 -9.98 -8.50 -7.73
N GLY A 60 -9.79 -7.85 -8.88
CA GLY A 60 -10.76 -7.83 -9.98
C GLY A 60 -11.88 -6.78 -9.87
N SER A 61 -11.85 -5.91 -8.87
CA SER A 61 -12.80 -4.79 -8.73
C SER A 61 -12.14 -3.44 -9.01
N VAL A 62 -12.75 -2.59 -9.83
CA VAL A 62 -12.23 -1.23 -10.10
C VAL A 62 -12.27 -0.39 -8.83
N ILE A 63 -11.11 0.18 -8.46
CA ILE A 63 -10.95 1.06 -7.27
C ILE A 63 -10.63 2.51 -7.64
N MET A 64 -10.16 2.75 -8.87
CA MET A 64 -9.86 4.06 -9.42
C MET A 64 -10.34 4.10 -10.87
N ASN A 65 -11.13 5.10 -11.23
CA ASN A 65 -11.50 5.35 -12.63
C ASN A 65 -10.28 5.81 -13.44
N SER A 66 -10.39 5.75 -14.77
CA SER A 66 -9.30 6.13 -15.67
C SER A 66 -8.80 7.55 -15.44
N ILE A 67 -7.48 7.69 -15.42
CA ILE A 67 -6.74 8.95 -15.41
C ILE A 67 -5.68 8.82 -16.49
N GLN A 68 -5.63 9.81 -17.39
CA GLN A 68 -4.67 9.81 -18.48
C GLN A 68 -3.23 10.00 -17.96
N PHE A 69 -2.22 9.33 -18.54
CA PHE A 69 -0.79 9.52 -18.28
C PHE A 69 0.00 9.69 -19.57
N THR A 70 1.10 10.45 -19.51
CA THR A 70 2.10 10.53 -20.58
C THR A 70 3.49 10.21 -20.03
N ASN A 71 4.44 9.87 -20.89
CA ASN A 71 5.82 9.58 -20.50
C ASN A 71 6.41 10.63 -19.54
N GLY A 72 6.77 10.18 -18.33
CA GLY A 72 7.35 11.01 -17.28
C GLY A 72 6.33 11.67 -16.33
N ASP A 73 5.03 11.50 -16.55
CA ASP A 73 4.00 11.98 -15.64
C ASP A 73 4.13 11.36 -14.25
N ASP A 74 3.80 12.16 -13.24
CA ASP A 74 3.89 11.76 -11.85
C ASP A 74 2.78 12.45 -11.04
N LYS A 75 1.76 11.69 -10.67
CA LYS A 75 0.47 12.20 -10.19
C LYS A 75 0.14 11.66 -8.81
N ASP A 76 -0.26 12.57 -7.92
CA ASP A 76 -0.84 12.22 -6.64
C ASP A 76 -2.22 11.60 -6.82
N ILE A 77 -2.47 10.52 -6.10
CA ILE A 77 -3.72 9.77 -6.09
C ILE A 77 -4.43 10.03 -4.76
N PRO A 78 -5.77 10.19 -4.73
CA PRO A 78 -6.51 10.55 -3.53
C PRO A 78 -6.62 9.40 -2.52
N ASP A 79 -5.48 8.97 -1.96
CA ASP A 79 -5.39 8.15 -0.75
C ASP A 79 -6.28 6.88 -0.81
N ILE A 80 -6.30 6.19 -1.95
CA ILE A 80 -7.24 5.09 -2.20
C ILE A 80 -6.88 3.90 -1.30
N PRO A 81 -7.78 3.44 -0.42
CA PRO A 81 -7.45 2.39 0.54
C PRO A 81 -7.19 1.06 -0.15
N ILE A 82 -6.20 0.32 0.36
CA ILE A 82 -5.88 -1.05 -0.06
C ILE A 82 -5.49 -1.90 1.14
N GLU A 83 -5.83 -3.18 1.14
CA GLU A 83 -5.47 -4.10 2.22
C GLU A 83 -4.19 -4.86 1.87
N ALA A 84 -3.37 -5.18 2.88
CA ALA A 84 -2.24 -6.08 2.71
C ALA A 84 -2.71 -7.48 2.27
N GLY A 85 -1.94 -8.11 1.39
CA GLY A 85 -2.26 -9.39 0.77
C GLY A 85 -3.15 -9.29 -0.46
N LYS A 86 -3.69 -8.12 -0.81
CA LYS A 86 -4.51 -7.93 -2.03
C LYS A 86 -3.68 -7.85 -3.30
N VAL A 87 -4.28 -8.19 -4.43
CA VAL A 87 -3.65 -8.02 -5.75
C VAL A 87 -4.13 -6.71 -6.35
N LEU A 88 -3.19 -5.78 -6.58
CA LEU A 88 -3.39 -4.57 -7.35
C LEU A 88 -3.04 -4.87 -8.81
N THR A 89 -3.92 -4.47 -9.73
CA THR A 89 -3.71 -4.56 -11.17
C THR A 89 -3.79 -3.17 -11.77
N VAL A 90 -2.81 -2.84 -12.61
CA VAL A 90 -2.80 -1.62 -13.44
C VAL A 90 -3.34 -2.02 -14.80
N MET A 91 -4.33 -1.26 -15.27
CA MET A 91 -4.98 -1.52 -16.54
C MET A 91 -5.03 -0.23 -17.36
N GLU A 92 -5.06 -0.39 -18.67
CA GLU A 92 -5.23 0.68 -19.65
C GLU A 92 -6.54 0.50 -20.40
N SER A 93 -7.15 1.58 -20.92
CA SER A 93 -8.48 1.53 -21.54
C SER A 93 -8.54 2.25 -22.89
N ASP A 94 -7.42 2.64 -23.49
CA ASP A 94 -7.44 3.35 -24.75
C ASP A 94 -7.67 2.40 -25.94
N TRP A 95 -7.58 2.91 -27.17
CA TRP A 95 -7.97 2.20 -28.40
C TRP A 95 -6.77 2.26 -29.34
N PRO A 96 -6.37 1.17 -30.03
CA PRO A 96 -7.19 0.06 -30.55
C PRO A 96 -7.26 -1.23 -29.73
N ASP A 97 -6.42 -1.39 -28.73
CA ASP A 97 -6.28 -2.50 -27.79
C ASP A 97 -6.98 -2.18 -26.47
N ALA A 98 -8.30 -2.15 -26.55
CA ALA A 98 -9.10 -1.82 -25.38
C ALA A 98 -8.93 -2.86 -24.26
N ASN A 99 -8.40 -2.41 -23.12
CA ASN A 99 -8.28 -3.12 -21.84
C ASN A 99 -7.03 -3.97 -21.66
N ASP A 100 -5.87 -3.36 -21.85
CA ASP A 100 -4.58 -4.02 -21.61
C ASP A 100 -4.23 -4.07 -20.12
N ASN A 101 -3.64 -5.21 -19.75
CA ASN A 101 -3.20 -5.47 -18.40
C ASN A 101 -1.71 -5.18 -18.31
N LEU A 102 -1.38 -3.99 -17.85
CA LEU A 102 -0.01 -3.50 -17.69
C LEU A 102 0.72 -4.11 -16.48
N GLY A 103 0.01 -4.95 -15.73
CA GLY A 103 0.58 -5.89 -14.78
C GLY A 103 -0.21 -6.00 -13.47
N ALA A 104 0.16 -7.00 -12.67
CA ALA A 104 -0.44 -7.25 -11.37
C ALA A 104 0.61 -7.52 -10.28
N LYS A 105 0.44 -6.92 -9.10
CA LYS A 105 1.31 -7.11 -7.93
C LYS A 105 0.51 -7.35 -6.67
N ARG A 106 0.99 -8.28 -5.82
CA ARG A 106 0.46 -8.45 -4.47
C ARG A 106 1.06 -7.39 -3.55
N ILE A 107 0.20 -6.60 -2.91
CA ILE A 107 0.59 -5.53 -2.00
C ILE A 107 0.74 -6.12 -0.60
N ASN A 108 1.96 -6.19 -0.06
CA ASN A 108 2.23 -6.79 1.26
C ASN A 108 2.56 -5.73 2.32
N GLY A 109 2.68 -4.47 1.93
CA GLY A 109 3.06 -3.38 2.81
C GLY A 109 3.25 -2.06 2.03
N PRO A 110 3.67 -0.99 2.70
CA PRO A 110 4.00 0.27 2.04
C PRO A 110 5.25 0.10 1.18
N GLY A 111 5.35 0.89 0.11
CA GLY A 111 6.47 0.86 -0.82
C GLY A 111 6.06 1.24 -2.23
N ASN A 112 7.04 1.15 -3.13
CA ASN A 112 6.85 1.37 -4.56
C ASN A 112 6.73 0.02 -5.26
N TYR A 113 5.70 -0.13 -6.09
CA TYR A 113 5.41 -1.33 -6.85
C TYR A 113 5.54 -1.01 -8.33
N GLU A 114 6.45 -1.71 -9.02
CA GLU A 114 6.70 -1.54 -10.45
C GLU A 114 5.83 -2.49 -11.27
N PHE A 115 5.24 -1.97 -12.35
CA PHE A 115 4.41 -2.66 -13.32
C PHE A 115 5.04 -2.42 -14.69
N THR A 116 5.44 -3.49 -15.37
CA THR A 116 6.28 -3.43 -16.57
C THR A 116 5.81 -4.38 -17.67
N ASP A 117 4.53 -4.78 -17.61
CA ASP A 117 3.96 -5.69 -18.60
C ASP A 117 3.44 -4.86 -19.79
N ASP A 118 3.29 -5.52 -20.94
CA ASP A 118 2.84 -4.92 -22.21
C ASP A 118 3.66 -3.72 -22.72
N GLY A 119 4.95 -3.65 -22.38
CA GLY A 119 5.82 -2.57 -22.87
C GLY A 119 5.63 -1.23 -22.16
N ALA A 120 4.64 -1.12 -21.28
CA ALA A 120 4.51 -0.01 -20.35
C ALA A 120 5.49 -0.12 -19.16
N HIS A 121 5.71 0.99 -18.46
CA HIS A 121 6.44 1.03 -17.20
C HIS A 121 5.85 2.07 -16.23
N TYR A 122 5.20 1.55 -15.19
CA TYR A 122 4.59 2.32 -14.12
C TYR A 122 5.16 2.00 -12.75
N THR A 123 5.14 2.99 -11.85
CA THR A 123 5.36 2.80 -10.42
C THR A 123 4.15 3.30 -9.64
N VAL A 124 3.57 2.44 -8.81
CA VAL A 124 2.50 2.81 -7.87
C VAL A 124 3.07 2.86 -6.46
N THR A 125 2.91 3.99 -5.78
CA THR A 125 3.32 4.17 -4.38
C THR A 125 2.17 3.85 -3.44
N VAL A 126 2.47 2.99 -2.47
CA VAL A 126 1.60 2.63 -1.35
C VAL A 126 2.22 3.14 -0.05
N GLY A 127 1.46 3.87 0.77
CA GLY A 127 1.92 4.47 2.03
C GLY A 127 0.89 4.44 3.14
#